data_AF-A0A969SDJ0-F1
#
_entry.id   AF-A0A969SDJ0-F1
#
_cell.length_a   1.000
_cell.length_b   1.000
_cell.length_c   1.000
_cell.angle_alpha   90.00
_cell.angle_beta   90.00
_cell.angle_gamma   90.00
#
_symmetry.space_group_name_H-M   'P 1'
#
loop_
_entity.id
_entity.type
_entity.pdbx_description
1 polymer ?
#
loop_
_entity_poly.entity_id
_entity_poly.type
_entity_poly.pdbx_seq_one_letter_code
_entity_poly.pdbx_strand_id
1 'polypeptide(L)'
;MTQNNIVTKFLEEMNGQLVVGNWIIKMNSPHGAIVNIATQEEKPTLRSRSTPLVLQQHLDKLLDRQEFIKEAIAAFQAGQSVELCGPSGCGKTVLLRHLQHNHQVKSLFSSGIISLSPPPS
;
A
#
# COMPACT_ATOMS: atom_id res chain seq x y z
N MET A 1 33.93 34.26 -28.37
CA MET A 1 32.76 34.45 -27.48
C MET A 1 32.92 33.45 -26.34
N THR A 2 33.32 33.92 -25.17
CA THR A 2 33.76 33.07 -24.06
C THR A 2 32.59 32.91 -23.09
N GLN A 3 32.01 31.71 -22.99
CA GLN A 3 30.97 31.41 -22.00
C GLN A 3 31.63 31.27 -20.62
N ASN A 4 31.43 32.27 -19.78
CA ASN A 4 31.85 32.25 -18.38
C ASN A 4 30.89 31.36 -17.59
N ASN A 5 31.27 30.12 -17.32
CA ASN A 5 30.56 29.28 -16.36
C ASN A 5 30.99 29.68 -14.95
N ILE A 6 30.18 30.50 -14.28
CA ILE A 6 30.36 30.84 -12.87
C ILE A 6 29.95 29.61 -12.05
N VAL A 7 30.93 28.79 -11.66
CA VAL A 7 30.74 27.72 -10.67
C VAL A 7 31.01 28.31 -9.30
N THR A 8 29.97 28.75 -8.60
CA THR A 8 30.08 29.21 -7.21
C THR A 8 29.86 28.03 -6.28
N LYS A 9 30.93 27.56 -5.61
CA LYS A 9 30.83 26.61 -4.50
C LYS A 9 30.35 27.35 -3.25
N PHE A 10 29.06 27.28 -2.96
CA PHE A 10 28.52 27.68 -1.65
C PHE A 10 28.44 26.44 -0.74
N LEU A 11 29.06 26.55 0.44
CA LEU A 11 28.89 25.63 1.57
C LEU A 11 27.70 26.14 2.39
N GLU A 12 26.49 25.70 2.06
CA GLU A 12 25.29 25.95 2.88
C GLU A 12 24.54 24.65 3.16
N GLU A 13 24.02 24.54 4.38
CA GLU A 13 23.39 23.35 4.97
C GLU A 13 22.21 22.85 4.10
N MET A 14 22.24 21.55 3.79
CA MET A 14 21.24 20.90 2.94
C MET A 14 19.92 20.71 3.70
N ASN A 15 18.86 21.45 3.34
CA ASN A 15 17.54 21.36 4.00
C ASN A 15 16.60 20.32 3.37
N GLY A 16 16.89 19.84 2.15
CA GLY A 16 16.09 18.79 1.53
C GLY A 16 16.56 18.40 0.14
N GLN A 17 16.22 17.18 -0.26
CA GLN A 17 16.55 16.61 -1.57
C GLN A 17 15.32 15.95 -2.18
N LEU A 18 15.03 16.26 -3.44
CA LEU A 18 14.00 15.60 -4.24
C LEU A 18 14.66 14.87 -5.41
N VAL A 19 14.31 13.60 -5.61
CA VAL A 19 14.84 12.77 -6.69
C VAL A 19 13.71 12.43 -7.66
N VAL A 20 13.84 12.85 -8.91
CA VAL A 20 12.87 12.58 -9.99
C VAL A 20 13.62 11.98 -11.18
N GLY A 21 13.49 10.68 -11.41
CA GLY A 21 14.21 9.98 -12.47
C GLY A 21 15.74 10.10 -12.31
N ASN A 22 16.40 10.78 -13.25
CA ASN A 22 17.84 11.03 -13.20
C ASN A 22 18.21 12.41 -12.61
N TRP A 23 17.21 13.16 -12.14
CA TRP A 23 17.40 14.51 -11.63
C TRP A 23 17.41 14.51 -10.11
N ILE A 24 18.38 15.20 -9.53
CA ILE A 24 18.47 15.43 -8.09
C ILE A 24 18.34 16.93 -7.85
N ILE A 25 17.27 17.34 -7.20
CA ILE A 25 17.03 18.74 -6.86
C ILE A 25 17.43 18.91 -5.39
N LYS A 26 18.47 19.70 -5.13
CA LYS A 26 18.93 20.05 -3.78
C LYS A 26 18.40 21.43 -3.43
N MET A 27 17.68 21.56 -2.32
CA MET A 27 17.09 22.84 -1.89
C MET A 27 17.95 23.44 -0.79
N ASN A 28 18.76 24.44 -1.14
CA ASN A 28 19.69 25.12 -0.25
C ASN A 28 19.39 26.63 -0.19
N SER A 29 18.25 27.02 0.40
CA SER A 29 17.99 28.38 0.91
C SER A 29 16.53 28.48 1.40
N PRO A 30 16.21 29.33 2.41
CA PRO A 30 14.84 29.75 2.70
C PRO A 30 14.19 30.57 1.57
N HIS A 31 14.96 31.03 0.57
CA HIS A 31 14.50 31.95 -0.48
C HIS A 31 14.69 31.45 -1.92
N GLY A 32 15.04 30.17 -2.12
CA GLY A 32 15.12 29.59 -3.47
C GLY A 32 15.74 28.20 -3.52
N ALA A 33 15.50 27.48 -4.62
CA ALA A 33 16.06 26.16 -4.88
C ALA A 33 17.12 26.25 -5.99
N ILE A 34 18.33 25.75 -5.73
CA ILE A 34 19.40 25.64 -6.74
C ILE A 34 19.34 24.25 -7.35
N VAL A 35 19.10 24.17 -8.66
CA VAL A 35 19.07 22.87 -9.37
C VAL A 35 20.50 22.50 -9.75
N ASN A 36 21.06 21.50 -9.07
CA ASN A 36 22.32 20.88 -9.45
C ASN A 36 22.06 19.58 -10.20
N ILE A 37 22.59 19.43 -11.41
CA ILE A 37 22.55 18.14 -12.11
C ILE A 37 23.55 17.22 -11.41
N ALA A 38 23.07 16.18 -10.74
CA ALA A 38 23.93 15.24 -10.05
C ALA A 38 24.87 14.51 -11.02
N THR A 39 26.15 14.47 -10.69
CA THR A 39 27.12 13.55 -11.29
C THR A 39 26.77 12.11 -10.87
N GLN A 40 27.16 11.11 -11.68
CA GLN A 40 26.79 9.69 -11.47
C GLN A 40 27.09 9.17 -10.06
N GLU A 41 28.01 9.79 -9.33
CA GLU A 41 28.44 9.42 -7.98
C GLU A 41 27.41 9.76 -6.87
N GLU A 42 26.47 10.69 -7.10
CA GLU A 42 25.44 11.07 -6.10
C GLU A 42 24.09 10.35 -6.30
N LYS A 43 24.00 9.41 -7.24
CA LYS A 43 22.74 8.74 -7.57
C LYS A 43 22.36 7.74 -6.46
N PRO A 44 21.21 7.88 -5.79
CA PRO A 44 20.76 6.91 -4.81
C PRO A 44 20.59 5.55 -5.48
N THR A 45 21.18 4.51 -4.90
CA THR A 45 21.03 3.15 -5.40
C THR A 45 19.60 2.69 -5.18
N LEU A 46 18.83 2.56 -6.26
CA LEU A 46 17.51 1.92 -6.23
C LEU A 46 17.71 0.47 -5.78
N ARG A 47 17.32 0.16 -4.54
CA ARG A 47 17.30 -1.22 -4.06
C ARG A 47 15.92 -1.82 -4.31
N SER A 48 15.90 -2.98 -4.95
CA SER A 48 14.69 -3.80 -5.02
C SER A 48 14.25 -4.11 -3.60
N ARG A 49 13.02 -3.73 -3.24
CA ARG A 49 12.41 -4.13 -1.98
C ARG A 49 11.92 -5.56 -2.14
N SER A 50 12.15 -6.40 -1.13
CA SER A 50 11.56 -7.73 -1.08
C SER A 50 10.05 -7.62 -1.30
N THR A 51 9.52 -8.47 -2.17
CA THR A 51 8.07 -8.58 -2.40
C THR A 51 7.36 -8.67 -1.06
N PRO A 52 6.36 -7.80 -0.78
CA PRO A 52 5.64 -7.85 0.48
C PRO A 52 5.12 -9.26 0.72
N LEU A 53 5.49 -9.85 1.85
CA LEU A 53 4.98 -11.15 2.26
C LEU A 53 3.52 -10.96 2.70
N VAL A 54 2.57 -11.42 1.89
CA VAL A 54 1.17 -11.48 2.30
C VAL A 54 1.03 -12.64 3.29
N LEU A 55 1.16 -12.33 4.58
CA LEU A 55 0.91 -13.30 5.65
C LEU A 55 -0.58 -13.65 5.67
N GLN A 56 -0.90 -14.90 5.33
CA GLN A 56 -2.24 -15.44 5.58
C GLN A 56 -2.37 -15.65 7.09
N GLN A 57 -3.21 -14.84 7.74
CA GLN A 57 -3.58 -15.12 9.12
C GLN A 57 -4.47 -16.37 9.11
N HIS A 58 -3.90 -17.51 9.52
CA HIS A 58 -4.64 -18.75 9.68
C HIS A 58 -5.76 -18.50 10.70
N LEU A 59 -7.00 -18.54 10.22
CA LEU A 59 -8.16 -18.50 11.09
C LEU A 59 -8.60 -19.94 11.29
N ASP A 60 -8.43 -20.43 12.52
CA ASP A 60 -8.86 -21.77 12.89
C ASP A 60 -10.32 -22.00 12.52
N LYS A 61 -10.61 -23.25 12.11
CA LYS A 61 -11.89 -23.71 11.60
C LYS A 61 -13.05 -23.15 12.42
N LEU A 62 -13.94 -22.38 11.78
CA LEU A 62 -15.15 -21.90 12.42
C LEU A 62 -16.03 -23.10 12.80
N LEU A 63 -16.25 -23.28 14.10
CA LEU A 63 -17.20 -24.24 14.61
C LEU A 63 -18.62 -23.72 14.32
N ASP A 64 -19.45 -24.59 13.75
CA ASP A 64 -20.89 -24.38 13.62
C ASP A 64 -21.37 -23.15 12.81
N ARG A 65 -20.59 -22.74 11.79
CA ARG A 65 -20.97 -21.63 10.88
C ARG A 65 -21.02 -22.02 9.41
N GLN A 66 -21.11 -23.30 9.11
CA GLN A 66 -21.05 -23.82 7.75
C GLN A 66 -22.25 -23.39 6.90
N GLU A 67 -23.44 -23.30 7.47
CA GLU A 67 -24.63 -22.84 6.74
C GLU A 67 -24.51 -21.37 6.34
N PHE A 68 -24.13 -20.49 7.28
CA PHE A 68 -23.87 -19.07 6.98
C PHE A 68 -22.82 -18.88 5.88
N ILE A 69 -21.77 -19.70 5.87
CA ILE A 69 -20.74 -19.64 4.81
C ILE A 69 -21.35 -20.03 3.46
N LYS A 70 -22.13 -21.12 3.41
CA LYS A 70 -22.78 -21.56 2.17
C LYS A 70 -23.76 -20.53 1.63
N GLU A 71 -24.57 -19.94 2.50
CA GLU A 71 -25.53 -18.90 2.14
C GLU A 71 -24.83 -17.65 1.59
N ALA A 72 -23.78 -17.19 2.25
CA ALA A 72 -22.98 -16.07 1.77
C ALA A 72 -22.35 -16.35 0.40
N ILE A 73 -21.81 -17.56 0.18
CA ILE A 73 -21.24 -17.96 -1.12
C ILE A 73 -22.32 -18.00 -2.20
N ALA A 74 -23.51 -18.53 -1.90
CA ALA A 74 -24.62 -18.54 -2.85
C ALA A 74 -25.06 -17.12 -3.24
N ALA A 75 -25.13 -16.20 -2.27
CA ALA A 75 -25.42 -14.79 -2.53
C ALA A 75 -24.32 -14.13 -3.40
N PHE A 76 -23.04 -14.41 -3.15
CA PHE A 76 -21.94 -13.91 -3.99
C PHE A 76 -22.02 -14.44 -5.42
N GLN A 77 -22.36 -15.72 -5.60
CA GLN A 77 -22.58 -16.32 -6.92
C GLN A 77 -23.74 -15.67 -7.67
N ALA A 78 -24.77 -15.23 -6.94
CA ALA A 78 -25.91 -14.49 -7.48
C ALA A 78 -25.62 -12.99 -7.70
N GLY A 79 -24.40 -12.51 -7.42
CA GLY A 79 -24.04 -11.09 -7.53
C GLY A 79 -24.70 -10.20 -6.48
N GLN A 80 -25.15 -10.77 -5.37
CA GLN A 80 -25.85 -10.06 -4.30
C GLN A 80 -24.90 -9.54 -3.23
N SER A 81 -25.32 -8.47 -2.55
CA SER A 81 -24.65 -7.96 -1.35
C SER A 81 -25.10 -8.74 -0.11
N VAL A 82 -24.17 -9.00 0.80
CA VAL A 82 -24.43 -9.71 2.07
C VAL A 82 -24.08 -8.80 3.24
N GLU A 83 -25.03 -8.61 4.15
CA GLU A 83 -24.82 -7.90 5.41
C GLU A 83 -24.81 -8.90 6.57
N LEU A 84 -23.87 -8.74 7.50
CA LEU A 84 -23.78 -9.56 8.71
C LEU A 84 -24.23 -8.75 9.92
N CYS A 85 -25.38 -9.11 10.47
CA CYS A 85 -25.96 -8.45 11.64
C CYS A 85 -25.76 -9.29 12.90
N GLY A 86 -25.48 -8.63 14.03
CA GLY A 86 -25.38 -9.32 15.32
C GLY A 86 -24.70 -8.47 16.40
N PRO A 87 -24.72 -8.91 17.67
CA PRO A 87 -24.13 -8.20 18.79
C PRO A 87 -22.65 -7.86 18.62
N SER A 88 -22.16 -6.86 19.35
CA SER A 88 -20.71 -6.62 19.44
C SER A 88 -19.98 -7.87 19.94
N GLY A 89 -18.80 -8.16 19.39
CA GLY A 89 -18.02 -9.34 19.78
C GLY A 89 -18.52 -10.69 19.24
N CYS A 90 -19.65 -10.78 18.53
CA CYS A 90 -20.17 -12.07 18.02
C CYS A 90 -19.36 -12.70 16.86
N GLY A 91 -18.22 -12.10 16.49
CA GLY A 91 -17.31 -12.64 15.48
C GLY A 91 -17.69 -12.29 14.03
N LYS A 92 -18.41 -11.20 13.75
CA LYS A 92 -18.73 -10.77 12.37
C LYS A 92 -17.47 -10.55 11.51
N THR A 93 -16.52 -9.78 12.03
CA THR A 93 -15.23 -9.52 11.36
C THR A 93 -14.43 -10.80 11.15
N VAL A 94 -14.53 -11.74 12.09
CA VAL A 94 -13.91 -13.06 11.99
C VAL A 94 -14.55 -13.87 10.86
N LEU A 95 -15.88 -13.86 10.74
CA LEU A 95 -16.61 -14.51 9.64
C LEU A 95 -16.27 -13.89 8.27
N LEU A 96 -16.22 -12.56 8.15
CA LEU A 96 -15.78 -11.88 6.92
C LEU A 96 -14.36 -12.27 6.53
N ARG A 97 -13.44 -12.28 7.50
CA ARG A 97 -12.05 -12.71 7.28
C ARG A 97 -11.99 -14.18 6.85
N HIS A 98 -12.84 -15.05 7.40
CA HIS A 98 -12.94 -16.43 6.97
C HIS A 98 -13.39 -16.55 5.51
N LEU A 99 -14.46 -15.84 5.12
CA LEU A 99 -14.95 -15.80 3.74
C LEU A 99 -13.88 -15.30 2.77
N GLN A 100 -13.14 -14.25 3.12
CA GLN A 100 -12.04 -13.72 2.30
C GLN A 100 -10.94 -14.78 2.03
N HIS A 101 -10.72 -15.73 2.95
CA HIS A 101 -9.73 -16.78 2.79
C HIS A 101 -10.29 -18.07 2.17
N ASN A 102 -11.60 -18.20 2.04
CA ASN A 102 -12.26 -19.37 1.48
C ASN A 102 -11.93 -19.51 -0.02
N HIS A 103 -11.56 -20.73 -0.44
CA HIS A 103 -11.17 -21.00 -1.83
C HIS A 103 -12.28 -20.72 -2.85
N GLN A 104 -13.54 -21.03 -2.52
CA GLN A 104 -14.67 -20.76 -3.42
C GLN A 104 -14.87 -19.26 -3.58
N VAL A 105 -14.83 -18.50 -2.49
CA VAL A 105 -14.94 -17.04 -2.54
C VAL A 105 -13.79 -16.44 -3.35
N LYS A 106 -12.55 -16.87 -3.11
CA LYS A 106 -11.39 -16.41 -3.92
C LYS A 106 -11.54 -16.70 -5.42
N SER A 107 -12.15 -17.84 -5.79
CA SER A 107 -12.42 -18.14 -7.20
C SER A 107 -13.49 -17.26 -7.83
N LEU A 108 -14.46 -16.76 -7.04
CA LEU A 108 -15.50 -15.84 -7.51
C LEU A 108 -14.96 -14.42 -7.72
N PHE A 109 -13.94 -14.01 -6.96
CA PHE A 109 -13.34 -12.69 -7.02
C PHE A 109 -11.88 -12.75 -7.49
N SER A 110 -11.67 -13.07 -8.77
CA SER A 110 -10.33 -13.22 -9.38
C SER A 110 -9.47 -11.95 -9.32
N SER A 111 -10.10 -10.77 -9.32
CA SER A 111 -9.44 -9.47 -9.16
C SER A 111 -8.93 -9.20 -7.74
N GLY A 112 -9.29 -10.05 -6.77
CA GLY A 112 -8.95 -9.90 -5.36
C GLY A 112 -10.08 -9.29 -4.52
N ILE A 113 -9.85 -9.27 -3.21
CA ILE A 113 -10.81 -8.82 -2.19
C ILE A 113 -10.15 -7.73 -1.36
N ILE A 114 -10.84 -6.60 -1.17
CA ILE A 114 -10.37 -5.45 -0.39
C ILE A 114 -11.16 -5.38 0.92
N SER A 115 -10.45 -5.30 2.05
CA SER A 115 -11.05 -5.06 3.36
C SER A 115 -10.86 -3.60 3.74
N LEU A 116 -11.97 -2.90 4.02
CA LEU A 116 -11.97 -1.52 4.50
C LEU A 116 -12.40 -1.51 5.97
N SER A 117 -11.60 -0.88 6.83
CA SER A 117 -11.97 -0.58 8.21
C SER A 117 -12.02 0.93 8.41
N PRO A 118 -13.04 1.48 9.09
CA PRO A 118 -13.04 2.88 9.43
C PRO A 118 -11.82 3.22 10.31
N PRO A 119 -11.30 4.45 10.24
CA PRO A 119 -10.21 4.89 11.11
C PRO A 119 -10.63 4.74 12.59
N PRO A 120 -9.67 4.42 13.50
CA PRO A 120 -9.97 4.40 14.92
C PRO A 120 -10.50 5.78 15.35
N SER A 121 -11.63 5.78 16.06
CA SER A 121 -12.26 6.96 16.66
C SER A 121 -11.53 7.44 17.90
#